data_AF-A0A2J8XWL9-F1
#
_entry.id   AF-A0A2J8XWL9-F1
#
_cell.length_a   1.000
_cell.length_b   1.000
_cell.length_c   1.000
_cell.angle_alpha   90.00
_cell.angle_beta   90.00
_cell.angle_gamma   90.00
#
_symmetry.space_group_name_H-M   'P 1'
#
loop_
_entity.id
_entity.type
_entity.pdbx_description
1 polymer ?
#
loop_
_entity_poly.entity_id
_entity_poly.type
_entity_poly.pdbx_seq_one_letter_code
_entity_poly.pdbx_strand_id
1 'polypeptide(L)'
;MERGVKNKQDFMDLSICTREKLAHVRNCKTGSSGIPVKLVTNLFNLDFPQDWQLYQYHVTYIPDLASRRLRIALLYSHSELSNKAKAFDGAILFLSQKLEEKVTELSSETQRGETIKM
;
A
#
# COMPACT_ATOMS: atom_id res chain seq x y z
N MET A 1 24.46 -36.81 37.25
CA MET A 1 25.43 -36.15 36.36
C MET A 1 24.64 -35.55 35.21
N GLU A 2 24.05 -34.38 35.45
CA GLU A 2 23.25 -33.66 34.45
C GLU A 2 24.16 -33.02 33.41
N ARG A 3 23.89 -33.24 32.12
CA ARG A 3 24.45 -32.45 31.03
C ARG A 3 23.29 -31.95 30.17
N GLY A 4 22.62 -30.92 30.68
CA GLY A 4 21.70 -30.11 29.89
C GLY A 4 22.50 -29.29 28.89
N VAL A 5 22.51 -29.71 27.63
CA VAL A 5 23.02 -28.90 26.52
C VAL A 5 22.01 -27.78 26.28
N LYS A 6 22.23 -26.63 26.94
CA LYS A 6 21.55 -25.40 26.55
C LYS A 6 22.17 -24.94 25.24
N ASN A 7 21.55 -25.32 24.13
CA ASN A 7 21.70 -24.60 22.87
C ASN A 7 21.20 -23.17 23.12
N LYS A 8 22.11 -22.28 23.49
CA LYS A 8 21.91 -20.85 23.29
C LYS A 8 21.87 -20.68 21.78
N GLN A 9 20.68 -20.73 21.24
CA GLN A 9 20.41 -20.11 19.95
C GLN A 9 20.70 -18.64 20.20
N ASP A 10 21.88 -18.19 19.79
CA ASP A 10 22.23 -16.78 19.75
C ASP A 10 21.18 -16.15 18.84
N PHE A 11 20.17 -15.58 19.47
CA PHE A 11 19.14 -14.80 18.83
C PHE A 11 19.88 -13.57 18.32
N MET A 12 20.39 -13.67 17.09
CA MET A 12 20.97 -12.54 16.38
C MET A 12 19.88 -11.48 16.38
N ASP A 13 20.07 -10.47 17.22
CA ASP A 13 19.20 -9.32 17.31
C ASP A 13 19.24 -8.64 15.94
N LEU A 14 18.28 -9.02 15.08
CA LEU A 14 17.92 -8.32 13.84
C LEU A 14 17.31 -6.95 14.17
N SER A 15 17.79 -6.31 15.25
CA SER A 15 17.65 -4.90 15.50
C SER A 15 17.85 -4.19 14.17
N ILE A 16 16.85 -3.39 13.81
CA ILE A 16 16.83 -2.62 12.58
C ILE A 16 18.11 -1.79 12.60
N CYS A 17 19.12 -2.22 11.84
CA CYS A 17 20.43 -1.60 11.82
C CYS A 17 20.30 -0.33 10.97
N THR A 18 19.71 0.70 11.56
CA THR A 18 19.55 2.00 10.94
C THR A 18 20.92 2.54 10.55
N ARG A 19 21.01 3.22 9.39
CA ARG A 19 22.28 3.69 8.81
C ARG A 19 23.15 4.48 9.78
N GLU A 20 22.54 5.15 10.76
CA GLU A 20 23.22 5.93 11.79
C GLU A 20 24.21 5.12 12.63
N LYS A 21 23.94 3.84 12.90
CA LYS A 21 24.78 2.99 13.76
C LYS A 21 25.94 2.32 13.02
N LEU A 22 25.98 2.40 11.69
CA LEU A 22 27.01 1.77 10.87
C LEU A 22 28.07 2.80 10.43
N ALA A 23 29.15 2.90 11.20
CA ALA A 23 30.21 3.90 11.00
C ALA A 23 30.75 3.96 9.55
N HIS A 24 30.89 2.81 8.88
CA HIS A 24 31.48 2.71 7.54
C HIS A 24 30.54 3.10 6.39
N VAL A 25 29.22 3.23 6.63
CA VAL A 25 28.22 3.65 5.62
C VAL A 25 27.35 4.81 6.09
N ARG A 26 27.73 5.44 7.21
CA ARG A 26 26.99 6.54 7.84
C ARG A 26 26.67 7.66 6.84
N ASN A 27 27.66 8.00 6.00
CA ASN A 27 27.56 9.11 5.07
C ASN A 27 27.17 8.67 3.66
N CYS A 28 27.61 7.50 3.19
CA CYS A 28 27.33 7.02 1.83
C CYS A 28 27.50 5.49 1.73
N LYS A 29 26.70 4.84 0.88
CA LYS A 29 26.85 3.41 0.51
C LYS A 29 27.60 3.22 -0.81
N THR A 30 27.96 4.30 -1.48
CA THR A 30 28.67 4.27 -2.76
C THR A 30 30.17 4.07 -2.50
N GLY A 31 30.73 2.97 -2.99
CA GLY A 31 32.17 2.75 -2.99
C GLY A 31 32.91 3.73 -3.91
N SER A 32 34.20 3.97 -3.65
CA SER A 32 35.02 4.94 -4.40
C SER A 32 36.16 4.33 -5.20
N SER A 33 36.48 3.05 -4.97
CA SER A 33 37.61 2.37 -5.60
C SER A 33 37.22 1.73 -6.94
N GLY A 34 38.23 1.54 -7.80
CA GLY A 34 38.08 0.81 -9.06
C GLY A 34 37.92 1.71 -10.29
N ILE A 35 37.63 1.08 -11.43
CA ILE A 35 37.46 1.74 -12.73
C ILE A 35 35.97 1.74 -13.08
N PRO A 36 35.36 2.89 -13.40
CA PRO A 36 33.95 2.95 -13.77
C PRO A 36 33.65 2.13 -15.03
N VAL A 37 32.58 1.33 -14.98
CA VAL A 37 32.05 0.56 -16.11
C VAL A 37 30.57 0.87 -16.28
N LYS A 38 30.10 0.99 -17.53
CA LYS A 38 28.67 1.16 -17.82
C LYS A 38 27.96 -0.18 -17.69
N LEU A 39 26.97 -0.23 -16.81
CA LEU A 39 26.09 -1.39 -16.63
C LEU A 39 24.72 -1.10 -17.22
N VAL A 40 24.10 -2.11 -17.80
CA VAL A 40 22.69 -2.09 -18.21
C VAL A 40 21.93 -3.02 -17.26
N THR A 41 20.72 -2.63 -16.91
CA THR A 41 19.85 -3.43 -16.04
C THR A 41 18.49 -3.61 -16.72
N ASN A 42 17.70 -4.54 -16.20
CA ASN A 42 16.31 -4.73 -16.60
C ASN A 42 15.34 -3.79 -15.85
N LEU A 43 15.83 -2.64 -15.38
CA LEU A 43 15.00 -1.61 -14.75
C LEU A 43 14.51 -0.63 -15.82
N PHE A 44 13.25 -0.25 -15.69
CA PHE A 44 12.62 0.77 -16.51
C PHE A 44 12.24 1.94 -15.61
N ASN A 45 12.52 3.16 -16.06
CA ASN A 45 12.05 4.35 -15.37
C ASN A 45 10.55 4.50 -15.61
N LEU A 46 9.81 4.74 -14.53
CA LEU A 46 8.42 5.12 -14.60
C LEU A 46 8.34 6.64 -14.51
N ASP A 47 7.94 7.27 -15.61
CA ASP A 47 7.76 8.71 -15.66
C ASP A 47 6.41 9.07 -15.03
N PHE A 48 6.44 9.87 -13.98
CA PHE A 48 5.25 10.43 -13.34
C PHE A 48 5.31 11.95 -13.39
N PRO A 49 4.15 12.64 -13.49
CA PRO A 49 4.08 14.06 -13.19
C PRO A 49 4.69 14.34 -11.82
N GLN A 50 5.43 15.45 -11.69
CA GLN A 50 6.11 15.81 -10.43
C GLN A 50 5.12 16.00 -9.27
N ASP A 51 3.87 16.30 -9.58
CA ASP A 51 2.74 16.52 -8.69
C ASP A 51 1.81 15.31 -8.56
N TRP A 52 2.20 14.12 -9.07
CA TRP A 52 1.39 12.92 -8.93
C TRP A 52 1.20 12.53 -7.46
N GLN A 53 -0.04 12.26 -7.07
CA GLN A 53 -0.42 11.89 -5.72
C GLN A 53 -1.32 10.66 -5.72
N LEU A 54 -1.17 9.84 -4.68
CA LEU A 54 -2.07 8.73 -4.40
C LEU A 54 -3.03 9.15 -3.27
N TYR A 55 -4.33 9.20 -3.58
CA TYR A 55 -5.35 9.59 -2.62
C TYR A 55 -5.94 8.36 -1.95
N GLN A 56 -5.98 8.36 -0.61
CA GLN A 56 -6.51 7.26 0.19
C GLN A 56 -7.81 7.71 0.87
N TYR A 57 -8.86 6.92 0.69
CA TYR A 57 -10.19 7.15 1.27
C TYR A 57 -10.62 5.93 2.10
N HIS A 58 -11.31 6.18 3.21
CA HIS A 58 -12.00 5.14 3.96
C HIS A 58 -13.45 5.07 3.49
N VAL A 59 -13.90 3.87 3.14
CA VAL A 59 -15.26 3.62 2.64
C VAL A 59 -16.04 2.86 3.71
N THR A 60 -17.18 3.41 4.10
CA THR A 60 -18.12 2.83 5.07
C THR A 60 -19.44 2.53 4.40
N TYR A 61 -20.19 1.53 4.84
CA TYR A 61 -21.48 1.19 4.24
C TYR A 61 -22.60 1.30 5.28
N ILE A 62 -23.78 1.77 4.84
CA ILE A 62 -25.00 1.84 5.64
C ILE A 62 -26.12 1.17 4.83
N PRO A 63 -26.69 0.04 5.28
CA PRO A 63 -26.33 -0.71 6.48
C PRO A 63 -24.93 -1.34 6.40
N ASP A 64 -24.37 -1.73 7.56
CA ASP A 64 -23.05 -2.37 7.58
C ASP A 64 -23.06 -3.71 6.83
N LEU A 65 -22.01 -3.94 6.05
CA LEU A 65 -21.87 -5.08 5.16
C LEU A 65 -20.68 -5.95 5.56
N ALA A 66 -20.97 -7.10 6.18
CA ALA A 66 -19.94 -8.08 6.54
C ALA A 66 -19.17 -8.61 5.30
N SER A 67 -19.86 -8.78 4.17
CA SER A 67 -19.26 -9.36 2.96
C SER A 67 -18.33 -8.38 2.24
N ARG A 68 -17.02 -8.62 2.34
CA ARG A 68 -15.98 -7.89 1.59
C ARG A 68 -16.21 -7.90 0.09
N ARG A 69 -16.60 -9.05 -0.47
CA ARG A 69 -16.85 -9.19 -1.91
C ARG A 69 -18.02 -8.33 -2.37
N LEU A 70 -19.07 -8.23 -1.55
CA LEU A 70 -20.22 -7.38 -1.86
C LEU A 70 -19.84 -5.90 -1.82
N ARG A 71 -19.08 -5.46 -0.81
CA ARG A 71 -18.55 -4.08 -0.73
C ARG A 71 -17.77 -3.72 -1.99
N ILE A 72 -16.84 -4.58 -2.40
CA ILE A 72 -16.09 -4.39 -3.65
C ILE A 72 -17.03 -4.31 -4.85
N ALA A 73 -17.94 -5.27 -5.01
CA ALA A 73 -18.87 -5.28 -6.14
C ALA A 73 -19.73 -3.99 -6.22
N LEU A 74 -20.23 -3.53 -5.07
CA LEU A 74 -21.00 -2.28 -5.00
C LEU A 74 -20.12 -1.10 -5.41
N LEU A 75 -18.92 -0.95 -4.85
CA LEU A 75 -18.03 0.17 -5.21
C LEU A 75 -17.68 0.21 -6.70
N TYR A 76 -17.38 -0.95 -7.29
CA TYR A 76 -17.07 -1.04 -8.72
C TYR A 76 -18.29 -0.90 -9.64
N SER A 77 -19.52 -0.97 -9.11
CA SER A 77 -20.74 -0.72 -9.88
C SER A 77 -21.02 0.76 -10.14
N HIS A 78 -20.37 1.67 -9.40
CA HIS A 78 -20.57 3.11 -9.51
C HIS A 78 -19.84 3.72 -10.70
N SER A 79 -20.61 4.33 -11.61
CA SER A 79 -20.11 4.95 -12.83
C SER A 79 -19.21 6.16 -12.55
N GLU A 80 -19.43 6.85 -11.44
CA GLU A 80 -18.65 8.01 -10.97
C GLU A 80 -17.18 7.63 -10.70
N LEU A 81 -16.95 6.37 -10.32
CA LEU A 81 -15.62 5.83 -10.05
C LEU A 81 -15.07 5.02 -11.23
N SER A 82 -15.89 4.63 -12.21
CA SER A 82 -15.50 3.75 -13.32
C SER A 82 -14.32 4.29 -14.13
N ASN A 83 -14.31 5.58 -14.44
CA ASN A 83 -13.26 6.23 -15.25
C ASN A 83 -11.97 6.54 -14.46
N LYS A 84 -11.95 6.28 -13.15
CA LYS A 84 -10.80 6.54 -12.29
C LYS A 84 -9.98 5.27 -12.11
N ALA A 85 -8.66 5.39 -12.24
CA ALA A 85 -7.75 4.31 -11.84
C ALA A 85 -7.86 4.16 -10.32
N LYS A 86 -8.22 2.96 -9.88
CA LYS A 86 -8.61 2.68 -8.50
C LYS A 86 -8.18 1.30 -8.05
N ALA A 87 -7.80 1.21 -6.78
CA ALA A 87 -7.58 -0.04 -6.09
C ALA A 87 -8.38 -0.02 -4.78
N PHE A 88 -9.19 -1.05 -4.54
CA PHE A 88 -10.06 -1.11 -3.38
C PHE A 88 -9.99 -2.49 -2.73
N ASP A 89 -9.79 -2.50 -1.41
CA ASP A 89 -9.70 -3.74 -0.64
C ASP A 89 -10.99 -4.12 0.11
N GLY A 90 -12.03 -3.29 0.06
CA GLY A 90 -13.28 -3.47 0.83
C GLY A 90 -13.46 -2.50 2.00
N ALA A 91 -12.42 -1.74 2.37
CA ALA A 91 -12.49 -0.69 3.38
C ALA A 91 -11.68 0.56 3.01
N ILE A 92 -10.55 0.40 2.32
CA ILE A 92 -9.67 1.47 1.87
C ILE A 92 -9.67 1.53 0.34
N LEU A 93 -10.02 2.69 -0.19
CA LEU A 93 -9.99 3.02 -1.61
C LEU A 93 -8.79 3.91 -1.91
N PHE A 94 -7.95 3.47 -2.86
CA PHE A 94 -6.92 4.30 -3.45
C PHE A 94 -7.37 4.80 -4.82
N LEU A 95 -7.22 6.11 -5.06
CA LEU A 95 -7.50 6.76 -6.34
C LEU A 95 -6.27 7.53 -6.82
N SER A 96 -6.05 7.54 -8.13
CA SER A 96 -5.06 8.43 -8.77
C SER A 96 -5.54 9.88 -8.90
N GLN A 97 -6.84 10.13 -8.69
CA GLN A 97 -7.47 11.43 -8.79
C GLN A 97 -8.23 11.74 -7.51
N LYS A 98 -8.11 12.98 -7.05
CA LYS A 98 -8.86 13.46 -5.89
C LYS A 98 -10.36 13.46 -6.20
N LEU A 99 -11.16 13.04 -5.23
CA LEU A 99 -12.60 13.33 -5.23
C LEU A 99 -12.81 14.83 -5.03
N GLU A 100 -13.84 15.38 -5.69
CA GLU A 100 -14.17 16.81 -5.59
C GLU A 100 -14.52 17.18 -4.15
N GLU A 101 -15.36 16.35 -3.53
CA GLU A 101 -15.76 16.50 -2.14
C GLU A 101 -14.84 15.73 -1.20
N LYS A 102 -14.67 16.26 0.02
CA LYS A 102 -13.93 15.57 1.09
C LYS A 102 -14.63 14.28 1.52
N VAL A 103 -15.96 14.30 1.50
CA VAL A 103 -16.84 13.16 1.77
C VAL A 103 -17.76 13.05 0.57
N THR A 104 -17.70 11.92 -0.13
CA THR A 104 -18.58 11.63 -1.27
C THR A 104 -19.51 10.52 -0.85
N GLU A 105 -20.82 10.79 -0.89
CA GLU A 105 -21.85 9.81 -0.61
C GLU A 105 -22.34 9.21 -1.94
N LEU A 106 -22.40 7.89 -2.00
CA LEU A 106 -22.91 7.13 -3.13
C LEU A 106 -24.02 6.19 -2.64
N SER A 107 -25.02 5.94 -3.47
CA SER A 107 -26.14 5.05 -3.12
C SER A 107 -26.41 4.03 -4.20
N SER A 108 -26.63 2.78 -3.81
CA SER A 108 -26.92 1.66 -4.69
C SER A 108 -28.17 0.93 -4.19
N GLU A 109 -28.97 0.38 -5.11
CA GLU A 109 -30.11 -0.48 -4.77
C GLU A 109 -29.76 -1.94 -5.05
N THR A 110 -29.97 -2.80 -4.06
CA THR A 110 -29.80 -4.25 -4.25
C THR A 110 -30.97 -4.83 -5.04
N GLN A 111 -30.81 -6.05 -5.56
CA GLN A 111 -31.89 -6.80 -6.22
C GLN A 111 -33.11 -7.04 -5.30
N ARG A 112 -32.95 -6.86 -3.98
CA ARG A 112 -34.02 -6.99 -2.98
C ARG A 112 -34.74 -5.66 -2.69
N GLY A 113 -34.35 -4.57 -3.36
CA GLY A 113 -34.89 -3.23 -3.13
C GLY A 113 -34.32 -2.53 -1.89
N GLU A 114 -33.27 -3.09 -1.27
CA GLU A 114 -32.59 -2.43 -0.14
C GLU A 114 -31.61 -1.38 -0.68
N THR A 115 -31.76 -0.13 -0.23
CA THR A 115 -30.82 0.95 -0.52
C THR A 115 -29.60 0.85 0.40
N ILE A 116 -28.42 0.79 -0.20
CA ILE A 116 -27.14 0.81 0.49
C ILE A 116 -26.46 2.13 0.17
N LYS A 117 -26.08 2.88 1.20
CA LYS A 117 -25.24 4.08 1.09
C LYS A 117 -23.79 3.74 1.39
N MET A 118 -22.85 4.38 0.70
CA MET A 118 -21.42 4.30 1.00
C MET A 118 -20.70 5.64 0.87
#